data_AF-A0A2M9PFD8-F1
#
_entry.id   AF-A0A2M9PFD8-F1
#
_cell.length_a   1.000
_cell.length_b   1.000
_cell.length_c   1.000
_cell.angle_alpha   90.00
_cell.angle_beta   90.00
_cell.angle_gamma   90.00
#
_symmetry.space_group_name_H-M   'P 1'
#
loop_
_entity.id
_entity.type
_entity.pdbx_description
1 polymer ?
#
loop_
_entity_poly.entity_id
_entity_poly.type
_entity_poly.pdbx_seq_one_letter_code
_entity_poly.pdbx_strand_id
1 'polypeptide(L)'
;MPLNAPVAAFSSQDALVAVMVGVSASDANPTARELMSIQRMIDTLPVFVGYDRDRLQIVGRTVFDLFTEEDGLDALFGLVRDALPPSLRETAYALACDVAAADGRRLPGRAALPAGAASARPSRSSGSHRGGSTGAKQGPAKLREKINVWSG
;
A
#
# COMPACT_ATOMS: atom_id res chain seq x y z
N MET A 1 -16.08 -2.41 29.22
CA MET A 1 -15.33 -2.88 28.04
C MET A 1 -14.11 -1.97 27.91
N PRO A 2 -12.85 -2.45 27.89
CA PRO A 2 -11.74 -1.53 27.77
C PRO A 2 -11.74 -0.95 26.35
N LEU A 3 -11.93 0.37 26.29
CA LEU A 3 -11.62 1.20 25.14
C LEU A 3 -10.09 1.33 25.10
N ASN A 4 -9.52 1.16 23.91
CA ASN A 4 -8.12 1.49 23.60
C ASN A 4 -7.06 0.46 24.08
N ALA A 5 -7.02 -0.71 23.43
CA ALA A 5 -5.75 -1.42 23.32
C ALA A 5 -4.87 -0.65 22.32
N PRO A 6 -3.55 -0.46 22.59
CA PRO A 6 -2.63 -0.02 21.55
C PRO A 6 -2.77 -0.95 20.34
N VAL A 7 -2.45 -0.46 19.15
CA VAL A 7 -2.39 -1.20 17.85
C VAL A 7 -1.38 -2.38 17.85
N ALA A 8 -1.07 -2.94 19.02
CA ALA A 8 -0.18 -4.07 19.22
C ALA A 8 -0.57 -5.31 18.38
N ALA A 9 -1.81 -5.40 17.89
CA ALA A 9 -2.20 -6.37 16.87
C ALA A 9 -3.27 -5.78 15.95
N PHE A 10 -3.05 -5.89 14.64
CA PHE A 10 -4.09 -5.66 13.64
C PHE A 10 -5.09 -6.82 13.62
N SER A 11 -6.37 -6.52 13.39
CA SER A 11 -7.30 -7.53 12.89
C SER A 11 -7.04 -7.79 11.41
N SER A 12 -7.61 -8.84 10.84
CA SER A 12 -7.52 -9.08 9.39
C SER A 12 -8.11 -7.93 8.57
N GLN A 13 -9.18 -7.29 9.07
CA GLN A 13 -9.75 -6.09 8.43
C GLN A 13 -8.80 -4.89 8.52
N ASP A 14 -8.16 -4.66 9.68
CA ASP A 14 -7.16 -3.60 9.81
C ASP A 14 -5.95 -3.82 8.91
N ALA A 15 -5.52 -5.07 8.73
CA ALA A 15 -4.44 -5.40 7.82
C ALA A 15 -4.78 -5.04 6.36
N LEU A 16 -6.01 -5.32 5.91
CA LEU A 16 -6.48 -4.91 4.59
C LEU A 16 -6.55 -3.38 4.46
N VAL A 17 -7.04 -2.68 5.49
CA VAL A 17 -7.05 -1.21 5.53
C VAL A 17 -5.63 -0.64 5.51
N ALA A 18 -4.72 -1.21 6.28
CA ALA A 18 -3.32 -0.78 6.34
C ALA A 18 -2.62 -0.92 4.99
N VAL A 19 -2.90 -1.99 4.24
CA VAL A 19 -2.43 -2.17 2.86
C VAL A 19 -2.98 -1.07 1.95
N MET A 20 -4.30 -0.84 1.98
CA MET A 20 -4.94 0.20 1.17
C MET A 20 -4.40 1.61 1.46
N VAL A 21 -4.30 1.98 2.74
CA VAL A 21 -3.74 3.27 3.15
C VAL A 21 -2.27 3.37 2.81
N GLY A 22 -1.50 2.31 3.03
CA GLY A 22 -0.09 2.25 2.66
C GLY A 22 0.12 2.53 1.18
N VAL A 23 -0.69 1.93 0.30
CA VAL A 23 -0.64 2.18 -1.14
C VAL A 23 -0.92 3.65 -1.47
N SER A 24 -1.98 4.24 -0.91
CA SER A 24 -2.30 5.66 -1.16
C SER A 24 -1.23 6.61 -0.62
N ALA A 25 -0.72 6.35 0.60
CA ALA A 25 0.37 7.11 1.20
C ALA A 25 1.73 6.87 0.52
N SER A 26 1.84 5.85 -0.33
CA SER A 26 3.02 5.53 -1.12
C SER A 26 3.09 6.26 -2.46
N ASP A 27 2.18 7.17 -2.77
CA ASP A 27 2.53 8.28 -3.66
C ASP A 27 2.91 9.48 -2.77
N ALA A 28 3.82 10.33 -3.22
CA ALA A 28 4.35 11.42 -2.39
C ALA A 28 3.28 12.43 -1.94
N ASN A 29 2.03 12.27 -2.41
CA ASN A 29 0.87 12.97 -1.94
C ASN A 29 -0.40 12.10 -2.14
N PRO A 30 -1.00 11.52 -1.09
CA PRO A 30 -2.23 10.75 -1.22
C PRO A 30 -3.35 11.64 -1.77
N THR A 31 -4.06 11.16 -2.79
CA THR A 31 -5.11 11.97 -3.42
C THR A 31 -6.45 11.80 -2.71
N ALA A 32 -7.32 12.82 -2.79
CA ALA A 32 -8.68 12.71 -2.29
C ALA A 32 -9.47 11.55 -2.95
N ARG A 33 -9.13 11.18 -4.19
CA ARG A 33 -9.79 10.10 -4.95
C ARG A 33 -9.43 8.73 -4.39
N GLU A 34 -8.17 8.51 -4.05
CA GLU A 34 -7.72 7.26 -3.42
C GLU A 34 -8.37 7.08 -2.05
N LEU A 35 -8.37 8.12 -1.21
CA LEU A 35 -9.01 8.06 0.11
C LEU A 35 -10.51 7.80 0.03
N MET A 36 -11.21 8.44 -0.92
CA MET A 36 -12.62 8.15 -1.18
C MET A 36 -12.85 6.72 -1.68
N SER A 37 -11.92 6.17 -2.48
CA SER A 37 -11.99 4.78 -2.94
C SER A 37 -11.87 3.80 -1.78
N ILE A 38 -10.92 4.04 -0.86
CA ILE A 38 -10.73 3.25 0.36
C ILE A 38 -12.01 3.23 1.19
N GLN A 39 -12.59 4.42 1.45
CA GLN A 39 -13.83 4.52 2.21
C GLN A 39 -14.98 3.75 1.54
N ARG A 40 -15.12 3.86 0.21
CA ARG A 40 -16.14 3.13 -0.56
C ARG A 40 -15.96 1.61 -0.44
N MET A 41 -14.73 1.11 -0.54
CA MET A 41 -14.45 -0.32 -0.43
C MET A 41 -14.80 -0.87 0.95
N ILE A 42 -14.45 -0.14 2.02
CA ILE A 42 -14.83 -0.48 3.39
C ILE A 42 -16.36 -0.53 3.53
N ASP A 43 -17.06 0.40 2.89
CA ASP A 43 -18.52 0.52 3.00
C ASP A 43 -19.31 -0.53 2.22
N THR A 44 -18.70 -1.14 1.20
CA THR A 44 -19.43 -1.96 0.23
C THR A 44 -18.99 -3.41 0.15
N LEU A 45 -17.76 -3.74 0.56
CA LEU A 45 -17.25 -5.10 0.40
C LEU A 45 -17.60 -5.97 1.62
N PRO A 46 -18.08 -7.22 1.39
CA PRO A 46 -18.47 -8.14 2.47
C PRO A 46 -17.37 -8.41 3.51
N VAL A 47 -16.09 -8.35 3.12
CA VAL A 47 -14.96 -8.57 4.02
C VAL A 47 -14.89 -7.54 5.15
N PHE A 48 -15.49 -6.35 4.97
CA PHE A 48 -15.54 -5.26 5.94
C PHE A 48 -16.87 -5.17 6.69
N VAL A 49 -17.75 -6.17 6.60
CA VAL A 49 -18.98 -6.20 7.39
C VAL A 49 -18.64 -6.11 8.88
N GLY A 50 -19.26 -5.16 9.58
CA GLY A 50 -19.02 -4.91 11.00
C GLY A 50 -17.71 -4.19 11.32
N TYR A 51 -16.98 -3.68 10.31
CA TYR A 51 -15.76 -2.91 10.55
C TYR A 51 -16.06 -1.61 11.30
N ASP A 52 -15.31 -1.35 12.37
CA ASP A 52 -15.38 -0.11 13.13
C ASP A 52 -14.64 1.02 12.39
N ARG A 53 -15.38 2.02 11.93
CA ARG A 53 -14.82 3.14 11.14
C ARG A 53 -13.86 4.01 11.94
N ASP A 54 -13.97 4.05 13.26
CA ASP A 54 -13.04 4.83 14.08
C ASP A 54 -11.62 4.22 13.99
N ARG A 55 -11.53 2.92 13.68
CA ARG A 55 -10.24 2.24 13.44
C ARG A 55 -9.55 2.71 12.17
N LEU A 56 -10.27 3.22 11.17
CA LEU A 56 -9.65 3.73 9.94
C LEU A 56 -8.65 4.87 10.26
N GLN A 57 -9.01 5.77 11.16
CA GLN A 57 -8.14 6.87 11.59
C GLN A 57 -6.92 6.36 12.37
N ILE A 58 -7.13 5.37 13.24
CA ILE A 58 -6.06 4.76 14.06
C ILE A 58 -5.07 4.01 13.15
N VAL A 59 -5.56 3.16 12.24
CA VAL A 59 -4.74 2.41 11.29
C VAL A 59 -4.01 3.37 10.36
N GLY A 60 -4.69 4.38 9.82
CA GLY A 60 -4.07 5.36 8.95
C GLY A 60 -2.94 6.11 9.63
N ARG A 61 -3.16 6.60 10.86
CA ARG A 61 -2.12 7.26 11.66
C ARG A 61 -0.92 6.34 11.88
N THR A 62 -1.18 5.08 12.25
CA THR A 62 -0.14 4.08 12.47
C THR A 62 0.72 3.86 11.21
N VAL A 63 0.09 3.73 10.05
CA VAL A 63 0.80 3.59 8.76
C VAL A 63 1.67 4.81 8.47
N PHE A 64 1.14 6.03 8.67
CA PHE A 64 1.90 7.26 8.45
C PHE A 64 3.08 7.39 9.41
N ASP A 65 2.89 7.09 10.69
CA ASP A 65 3.96 7.13 11.69
C ASP A 65 5.06 6.12 11.31
N LEU A 66 4.70 4.88 10.92
CA LEU A 66 5.64 3.87 10.44
C LEU A 66 6.42 4.31 9.18
N PHE A 67 5.82 5.08 8.27
CA PHE A 67 6.54 5.57 7.09
C PHE A 67 7.62 6.60 7.42
N THR A 68 7.59 7.19 8.62
CA THR A 68 8.63 8.12 9.07
C THR A 68 9.82 7.42 9.73
N GLU A 69 9.68 6.14 10.09
CA GLU A 69 10.70 5.35 10.79
C GLU A 69 11.67 4.65 9.81
N GLU A 70 12.93 4.49 10.24
CA GLU A 70 14.00 3.89 9.41
C GLU A 70 13.71 2.44 9.02
N ASP A 71 12.97 1.68 9.85
CA ASP A 71 12.56 0.27 9.62
C ASP A 71 11.03 0.09 9.53
N GLY A 72 10.26 1.18 9.49
CA GLY A 72 8.81 1.10 9.65
C GLY A 72 8.06 0.41 8.51
N LEU A 73 8.62 0.31 7.30
CA LEU A 73 8.04 -0.56 6.27
C LEU A 73 8.12 -2.04 6.66
N ASP A 74 9.25 -2.50 7.18
CA ASP A 74 9.40 -3.88 7.64
C ASP A 74 8.46 -4.16 8.83
N ALA A 75 8.32 -3.20 9.74
CA ALA A 75 7.34 -3.29 10.82
C ALA A 75 5.89 -3.34 10.30
N LEU A 76 5.51 -2.50 9.33
CA LEU A 76 4.17 -2.53 8.72
C LEU A 76 3.89 -3.90 8.08
N PHE A 77 4.83 -4.44 7.30
CA PHE A 77 4.66 -5.76 6.71
C PHE A 77 4.59 -6.87 7.75
N GLY A 78 5.31 -6.75 8.87
CA GLY A 78 5.16 -7.64 10.03
C GLY A 78 3.74 -7.63 10.57
N LEU A 79 3.20 -6.45 10.90
CA LEU A 79 1.84 -6.29 11.41
C LEU A 79 0.78 -6.85 10.45
N VAL A 80 0.92 -6.57 9.15
CA VAL A 80 0.00 -7.10 8.12
C VAL A 80 0.13 -8.62 8.01
N ARG A 81 1.35 -9.17 8.01
CA ARG A 81 1.60 -10.61 7.90
C ARG A 81 1.02 -11.39 9.07
N ASP A 82 1.15 -10.86 10.28
CA ASP A 82 0.68 -11.53 11.49
C ASP A 82 -0.85 -11.54 11.56
N ALA A 83 -1.50 -10.49 11.02
CA ALA A 83 -2.95 -10.31 11.08
C ALA A 83 -3.70 -10.88 9.86
N LEU A 84 -3.02 -11.10 8.73
CA LEU A 84 -3.66 -11.47 7.46
C LEU A 84 -3.54 -12.98 7.17
N PRO A 85 -4.64 -13.75 7.28
CA PRO A 85 -4.63 -15.17 6.95
C PRO A 85 -4.31 -15.39 5.47
N PRO A 86 -3.73 -16.55 5.09
CA PRO A 86 -3.37 -16.84 3.70
C PRO A 86 -4.52 -16.69 2.69
N SER A 87 -5.75 -16.98 3.11
CA SER A 87 -6.96 -16.86 2.29
C SER A 87 -7.30 -15.42 1.88
N LEU A 88 -6.77 -14.40 2.58
CA LEU A 88 -7.03 -12.99 2.31
C LEU A 88 -5.88 -12.28 1.61
N ARG A 89 -4.78 -12.96 1.27
CA ARG A 89 -3.63 -12.33 0.58
C ARG A 89 -4.02 -11.83 -0.82
N GLU A 90 -4.74 -12.65 -1.58
CA GLU A 90 -5.28 -12.24 -2.89
C GLU A 90 -6.26 -11.07 -2.77
N THR A 91 -7.06 -11.05 -1.69
CA THR A 91 -7.96 -9.92 -1.41
C THR A 91 -7.17 -8.65 -1.12
N ALA A 92 -6.12 -8.72 -0.31
CA ALA A 92 -5.25 -7.58 -0.04
C ALA A 92 -4.59 -7.05 -1.32
N TYR A 93 -4.13 -7.94 -2.20
CA TYR A 93 -3.56 -7.55 -3.49
C TYR A 93 -4.58 -6.89 -4.41
N ALA A 94 -5.79 -7.46 -4.53
CA ALA A 94 -6.86 -6.86 -5.32
C ALA A 94 -7.23 -5.45 -4.81
N LEU A 95 -7.38 -5.28 -3.50
CA LEU A 95 -7.66 -3.98 -2.89
C LEU A 95 -6.55 -2.97 -3.14
N ALA A 96 -5.28 -3.37 -3.03
CA ALA A 96 -4.14 -2.52 -3.36
C ALA A 96 -4.19 -2.03 -4.82
N CYS A 97 -4.59 -2.91 -5.75
CA CYS A 97 -4.78 -2.55 -7.16
C CYS A 97 -5.92 -1.54 -7.35
N ASP A 98 -7.04 -1.72 -6.67
CA ASP A 98 -8.21 -0.84 -6.78
C ASP A 98 -7.93 0.56 -6.23
N VAL A 99 -7.15 0.67 -5.13
CA VAL A 99 -6.66 1.96 -4.64
C VAL A 99 -5.76 2.62 -5.68
N ALA A 100 -4.74 1.91 -6.18
CA ALA A 100 -3.81 2.47 -7.15
C ALA A 100 -4.51 2.92 -8.45
N ALA A 101 -5.54 2.20 -8.88
CA ALA A 101 -6.31 2.53 -10.08
C ALA A 101 -7.24 3.75 -9.91
N ALA A 102 -7.62 4.11 -8.67
CA ALA A 102 -8.56 5.20 -8.40
C ALA A 102 -8.07 6.58 -8.86
N ASP A 103 -6.75 6.77 -8.95
CA ASP A 103 -6.13 8.01 -9.46
C ASP A 103 -5.81 7.96 -10.97
N GLY A 104 -6.20 6.88 -11.67
CA GLY A 104 -5.91 6.69 -13.09
C GLY A 104 -4.47 6.25 -13.39
N ARG A 105 -3.62 6.07 -12.37
CA ARG A 105 -2.30 5.43 -12.49
C ARG A 105 -2.45 3.91 -12.47
N ARG A 106 -2.46 3.32 -13.66
CA ARG A 106 -2.41 1.86 -13.82
C ARG A 106 -1.10 1.34 -13.23
N LEU A 107 -1.16 0.28 -12.42
CA LEU A 107 0.01 -0.47 -12.01
C LEU A 107 0.80 -0.92 -13.26
N PRO A 108 2.13 -0.77 -13.30
CA PRO A 108 2.93 -1.29 -14.40
C PRO A 108 2.87 -2.81 -14.35
N GLY A 109 2.09 -3.42 -15.25
CA GLY A 109 1.93 -4.88 -15.28
C GLY A 109 0.79 -5.40 -16.16
N ARG A 110 -0.22 -4.57 -16.46
CA ARG A 110 -1.25 -4.92 -17.46
C ARG A 110 -1.24 -3.89 -18.58
N ALA A 111 -0.34 -4.08 -19.52
CA ALA A 111 -0.35 -3.37 -20.78
C ALA A 111 -1.62 -3.75 -21.55
N ALA A 112 -2.69 -2.97 -21.37
CA ALA A 112 -3.57 -2.72 -22.50
C ALA A 112 -2.72 -1.98 -23.52
N LEU A 113 -2.30 -2.69 -24.57
CA LEU A 113 -1.65 -2.14 -25.75
C LEU A 113 -2.40 -0.87 -26.18
N PRO A 114 -1.74 0.31 -26.22
CA PRO A 114 -2.28 1.39 -27.03
C PRO A 114 -2.21 0.93 -28.49
N ALA A 115 -3.35 0.92 -29.18
CA ALA A 115 -3.39 0.76 -30.62
C ALA A 115 -2.61 1.95 -31.24
N GLY A 116 -1.37 1.69 -31.66
CA GLY A 116 -0.55 2.62 -32.43
C GLY A 116 0.50 3.39 -31.62
N ALA A 117 1.63 2.75 -31.32
CA ALA A 117 2.91 3.45 -31.10
C ALA A 117 4.07 2.46 -31.23
N ALA A 118 4.42 2.12 -32.47
CA ALA A 118 5.71 1.52 -32.78
C ALA A 118 6.75 2.64 -32.94
N SER A 119 7.98 2.34 -32.51
CA SER A 119 9.23 3.10 -32.71
C SER A 119 9.61 4.09 -31.61
N ALA A 120 10.48 3.64 -30.70
CA ALA A 120 11.82 4.22 -30.50
C ALA A 120 12.50 3.54 -29.29
N ARG A 121 13.59 2.81 -29.54
CA ARG A 121 14.58 2.46 -28.49
C ARG A 121 15.52 3.65 -28.29
N PRO A 122 15.99 3.88 -27.05
CA PRO A 122 17.33 4.43 -26.86
C PRO A 122 18.25 3.49 -26.09
N SER A 123 19.52 3.64 -26.45
CA SER A 123 20.73 2.93 -26.07
C SER A 123 21.17 3.13 -24.62
N ARG A 124 21.85 2.10 -24.10
CA ARG A 124 22.62 2.12 -22.85
C ARG A 124 23.67 3.24 -22.83
N SER A 125 23.86 3.86 -21.67
CA SER A 125 25.15 4.37 -21.24
C SER A 125 25.36 4.22 -19.73
N SER A 126 26.57 3.83 -19.41
CA SER A 126 27.22 3.55 -18.13
C SER A 126 27.52 4.78 -17.25
N GLY A 127 27.62 4.55 -15.93
CA GLY A 127 28.24 5.43 -14.92
C GLY A 127 27.72 5.08 -13.52
N SER A 128 28.40 4.25 -12.73
CA SER A 128 29.58 4.50 -11.86
C SER A 128 29.36 5.44 -10.67
N HIS A 129 29.40 4.83 -9.48
CA HIS A 129 29.75 5.32 -8.14
C HIS A 129 29.15 6.62 -7.56
N ARG A 130 28.43 6.47 -6.44
CA ARG A 130 28.96 6.83 -5.10
C ARG A 130 28.07 6.35 -3.96
N GLY A 131 28.72 5.80 -2.93
CA GLY A 131 28.11 5.50 -1.64
C GLY A 131 27.83 6.78 -0.85
N GLY A 132 26.76 6.73 -0.08
CA GLY A 132 26.32 7.77 0.85
C GLY A 132 25.12 7.25 1.61
N SER A 133 25.37 6.54 2.71
CA SER A 133 24.37 6.16 3.70
C SER A 133 23.83 7.42 4.35
N THR A 134 22.78 7.97 3.76
CA THR A 134 21.88 8.92 4.40
C THR A 134 20.62 8.12 4.70
N GLY A 135 20.11 8.22 5.94
CA GLY A 135 18.89 7.52 6.37
C GLY A 135 17.79 7.73 5.35
N ALA A 136 17.65 6.76 4.45
CA ALA A 136 16.77 6.87 3.31
C ALA A 136 15.40 6.57 3.87
N LYS A 137 14.64 7.63 4.17
CA LYS A 137 13.20 7.56 4.45
C LYS A 137 12.64 6.49 3.53
N GLN A 138 12.22 5.36 4.10
CA GLN A 138 11.90 4.17 3.34
C GLN A 138 10.72 4.50 2.43
N GLY A 139 11.07 4.89 1.21
CA GLY A 139 10.20 5.76 0.47
C GLY A 139 8.97 5.02 -0.07
N PRO A 140 7.98 5.79 -0.53
CA PRO A 140 6.84 5.32 -1.32
C PRO A 140 7.16 4.21 -2.35
N ALA A 141 8.30 4.32 -3.04
CA ALA A 141 8.74 3.34 -4.04
C ALA A 141 9.05 1.94 -3.47
N LYS A 142 9.60 1.86 -2.25
CA LYS A 142 10.00 0.60 -1.60
C LYS A 142 8.77 -0.21 -1.14
N LEU A 143 7.68 0.47 -0.77
CA LEU A 143 6.41 -0.18 -0.48
C LEU A 143 5.78 -0.79 -1.73
N ARG A 144 5.73 -0.01 -2.84
CA ARG A 144 5.18 -0.49 -4.11
C ARG A 144 5.93 -1.72 -4.63
N GLU A 145 7.25 -1.72 -4.54
CA GLU A 145 8.08 -2.87 -4.86
C GLU A 145 7.76 -4.07 -3.98
N LYS A 146 7.68 -3.90 -2.65
CA LYS A 146 7.36 -4.97 -1.71
C LYS A 146 5.95 -5.55 -1.92
N ILE A 147 4.95 -4.73 -2.26
CA ILE A 147 3.60 -5.19 -2.58
C ILE A 147 3.62 -6.06 -3.85
N ASN A 148 4.35 -5.64 -4.90
CA ASN A 148 4.50 -6.43 -6.12
C ASN A 148 5.22 -7.76 -5.88
N VAL A 149 6.23 -7.78 -5.00
CA VAL A 149 6.91 -9.01 -4.58
C VAL A 149 5.98 -9.92 -3.78
N TRP A 150 5.04 -9.35 -3.02
CA TRP A 150 4.10 -10.12 -2.22
C TRP A 150 3.01 -10.85 -3.03
N SER A 151 2.83 -10.45 -4.28
CA SER A 151 1.83 -10.98 -5.21
C SER A 151 2.36 -11.95 -6.26
N GLY A 152 3.67 -12.20 -6.29
CA GLY A 152 4.32 -13.13 -7.22
C GLY A 152 4.89 -14.36 -6.53
#